data_AF-A0A845RQP8-F1
#
_entry.id   AF-A0A845RQP8-F1
#
_cell.length_a   1.000
_cell.length_b   1.000
_cell.length_c   1.000
_cell.angle_alpha   90.00
_cell.angle_beta   90.00
_cell.angle_gamma   90.00
#
_symmetry.space_group_name_H-M   'P 1'
#
loop_
_entity.id
_entity.type
_entity.pdbx_description
1 polymer ?
#
loop_
_entity_poly.entity_id
_entity_poly.type
_entity_poly.pdbx_seq_one_letter_code
_entity_poly.pdbx_strand_id
1 'polypeptide(L)'
;MGTFLVFLAGVLFLAGLLFIKPRANTDKKWKTILNWVLYVAWYAITWMGISFIYINASVGHVKATSTAIFLFLGISVVLAVVLARLLGFFGKQQKKANTSLEA
;
A
#
# COMPACT_ATOMS: atom_id res chain seq x y z
N MET A 1 -4.09 12.16 -21.87
CA MET A 1 -4.17 12.07 -20.39
C MET A 1 -4.33 10.64 -19.88
N GLY A 2 -5.35 9.88 -20.29
CA GLY A 2 -5.58 8.52 -19.76
C GLY A 2 -4.41 7.54 -19.96
N THR A 3 -3.81 7.49 -21.15
CA THR A 3 -2.65 6.63 -21.45
C THR A 3 -1.43 6.93 -20.57
N PHE A 4 -1.15 8.21 -20.31
CA PHE A 4 -0.09 8.63 -19.40
C PHE A 4 -0.36 8.18 -17.96
N LEU A 5 -1.59 8.29 -17.48
CA LEU A 5 -1.96 7.84 -16.13
C LEU A 5 -1.84 6.31 -15.97
N VAL A 6 -2.21 5.55 -17.01
CA VAL A 6 -2.03 4.08 -17.02
C VAL A 6 -0.53 3.71 -17.01
N PHE A 7 0.29 4.40 -17.80
CA PHE A 7 1.73 4.22 -17.78
C PHE A 7 2.33 4.54 -16.40
N LEU A 8 1.95 5.69 -15.83
CA LEU A 8 2.39 6.11 -14.50
C LEU A 8 1.98 5.12 -13.42
N ALA A 9 0.76 4.58 -13.50
CA ALA A 9 0.32 3.50 -12.63
C ALA A 9 1.27 2.31 -12.73
N GLY A 10 1.50 1.76 -13.93
CA GLY A 10 2.41 0.63 -14.14
C GLY A 10 3.81 0.86 -13.56
N VAL A 11 4.39 2.04 -13.74
CA VAL A 11 5.69 2.40 -13.17
C VAL A 11 5.65 2.42 -11.63
N LEU A 12 4.61 3.01 -11.03
CA LEU A 12 4.45 3.04 -9.57
C LEU A 12 4.20 1.64 -8.99
N PHE A 13 3.52 0.75 -9.72
CA PHE A 13 3.37 -0.65 -9.32
C PHE A 13 4.73 -1.35 -9.30
N LEU A 14 5.53 -1.20 -10.36
CA LEU A 14 6.84 -1.81 -10.42
C LEU A 14 7.77 -1.28 -9.32
N ALA A 15 7.77 0.03 -9.08
CA ALA A 15 8.54 0.65 -8.01
C ALA A 15 8.16 0.09 -6.63
N GLY A 16 6.85 -0.03 -6.34
CA GLY A 16 6.39 -0.62 -5.08
C GLY A 16 6.74 -2.11 -4.97
N LEU A 17 6.64 -2.87 -6.06
CA LEU A 17 7.05 -4.28 -6.11
C LEU A 17 8.54 -4.44 -5.76
N LEU A 18 9.42 -3.65 -6.38
CA LEU A 18 10.85 -3.68 -6.10
C LEU A 18 11.16 -3.26 -4.66
N PHE A 19 10.42 -2.29 -4.12
CA PHE A 19 10.60 -1.79 -2.76
C PHE A 19 10.14 -2.79 -1.68
N ILE A 20 9.04 -3.50 -1.93
CA ILE A 20 8.43 -4.46 -1.02
C ILE A 20 9.16 -5.80 -1.06
N LYS A 21 9.63 -6.24 -2.23
CA LYS A 21 10.34 -7.53 -2.43
C LYS A 21 11.39 -7.87 -1.35
N PRO A 22 12.35 -7.00 -1.00
CA PRO A 22 13.36 -7.32 0.02
C PRO A 22 12.79 -7.39 1.45
N ARG A 23 11.59 -6.86 1.70
CA ARG A 23 10.96 -6.78 3.03
C ARG A 23 9.81 -7.76 3.23
N ALA A 24 9.16 -8.17 2.15
CA ALA A 24 8.04 -9.11 2.19
C ALA A 24 8.50 -10.55 2.43
N ASN A 25 9.72 -10.90 2.04
CA ASN A 25 10.30 -12.21 2.31
C ASN A 25 10.60 -12.35 3.80
N THR A 26 9.69 -13.03 4.48
CA THR A 26 9.82 -13.43 5.89
C THR A 26 9.96 -14.94 5.98
N ASP A 27 10.57 -15.42 7.08
CA ASP A 27 10.80 -16.87 7.31
C ASP A 27 9.51 -17.71 7.22
N LYS A 28 8.35 -17.08 7.48
CA LYS A 28 7.04 -17.71 7.40
C LYS A 28 6.37 -17.41 6.05
N LYS A 29 6.28 -18.42 5.18
CA LYS A 29 5.66 -18.33 3.84
C LYS A 29 4.28 -17.66 3.82
N TRP A 30 3.41 -17.94 4.80
CA TRP A 30 2.08 -17.32 4.89
C TRP A 30 2.12 -15.80 5.08
N LYS A 31 3.10 -15.27 5.81
CA LYS A 31 3.26 -13.82 5.99
C LYS A 31 3.70 -13.14 4.69
N THR A 32 4.59 -13.79 3.95
CA THR A 32 5.00 -13.35 2.60
C THR A 32 3.80 -13.27 1.66
N ILE A 33 2.96 -14.30 1.62
CA ILE A 33 1.72 -14.31 0.80
C ILE A 33 0.79 -13.19 1.25
N LEU A 34 0.56 -13.02 2.55
CA LEU A 34 -0.30 -11.98 3.09
C LEU A 34 0.18 -10.57 2.69
N ASN A 35 1.48 -10.29 2.78
CA ASN A 35 2.04 -9.00 2.39
C ASN A 35 1.84 -8.70 0.90
N TRP A 36 2.00 -9.70 0.03
CA TRP A 36 1.77 -9.54 -1.41
C TRP A 36 0.30 -9.34 -1.75
N VAL A 37 -0.60 -10.14 -1.16
CA VAL A 37 -2.05 -9.99 -1.34
C VAL A 37 -2.49 -8.61 -0.89
N LEU A 38 -2.02 -8.17 0.29
CA LEU A 38 -2.36 -6.85 0.83
C LEU A 38 -1.82 -5.72 -0.05
N TYR A 39 -0.61 -5.86 -0.60
CA TYR A 39 -0.04 -4.88 -1.53
C TYR A 39 -0.85 -4.79 -2.83
N VAL A 40 -1.18 -5.92 -3.46
CA VAL A 40 -1.97 -5.94 -4.70
C VAL A 40 -3.39 -5.40 -4.46
N ALA A 41 -4.03 -5.80 -3.37
CA ALA A 41 -5.37 -5.33 -3.01
C ALA A 41 -5.37 -3.83 -2.72
N TRP A 42 -4.41 -3.34 -1.92
CA TRP A 42 -4.24 -1.91 -1.67
C TRP A 42 -4.09 -1.13 -2.98
N TYR A 43 -3.14 -1.56 -3.81
CA TYR A 43 -2.84 -0.90 -5.07
C TYR A 43 -4.07 -0.86 -6.00
N ALA A 44 -4.78 -1.98 -6.14
CA ALA A 44 -6.00 -2.04 -6.94
C ALA A 44 -7.09 -1.07 -6.42
N ILE A 45 -7.32 -1.04 -5.10
CA ILE A 45 -8.30 -0.13 -4.48
C ILE A 45 -7.91 1.33 -4.69
N THR A 46 -6.64 1.68 -4.53
CA THR A 46 -6.15 3.05 -4.73
C THR A 46 -6.41 3.54 -6.15
N TRP A 47 -6.03 2.74 -7.17
CA TRP A 47 -6.22 3.15 -8.57
C TRP A 47 -7.67 3.08 -9.05
N MET A 48 -8.46 2.15 -8.50
CA MET A 48 -9.91 2.13 -8.71
C MET A 48 -10.54 3.42 -8.16
N GLY A 49 -10.15 3.83 -6.95
CA GLY A 49 -10.60 5.09 -6.34
C GLY A 49 -10.22 6.31 -7.17
N ILE A 50 -8.94 6.43 -7.56
CA ILE A 50 -8.46 7.52 -8.42
C ILE A 50 -9.25 7.57 -9.74
N SER A 51 -9.49 6.42 -10.37
CA SER A 51 -10.23 6.32 -11.62
C SER A 51 -11.69 6.74 -11.44
N PHE A 52 -12.35 6.26 -10.37
CA PHE A 52 -13.72 6.62 -10.06
C PHE A 52 -13.87 8.13 -9.80
N ILE A 53 -12.94 8.72 -9.04
CA ILE A 53 -12.87 10.16 -8.77
C ILE A 53 -12.69 10.94 -10.07
N TYR A 54 -11.73 10.54 -10.91
CA TYR A 54 -11.44 11.20 -12.18
C TYR A 54 -12.64 11.20 -13.12
N ILE A 55 -13.28 10.04 -13.33
CA ILE A 55 -14.45 9.91 -14.20
C ILE A 55 -15.59 10.78 -13.68
N ASN A 56 -15.96 10.65 -12.40
CA ASN A 56 -17.09 11.38 -11.82
C ASN A 56 -16.83 12.90 -11.77
N ALA A 57 -15.60 13.32 -11.49
CA ALA A 57 -15.23 14.73 -11.53
C ALA A 57 -15.32 15.29 -12.95
N SER A 58 -14.91 14.51 -13.97
CA SER A 58 -14.94 14.94 -15.37
C SER A 58 -16.35 15.17 -15.92
N VAL A 59 -17.35 14.48 -15.37
CA VAL A 59 -18.77 14.63 -15.75
C VAL A 59 -19.57 15.52 -14.78
N GLY A 60 -18.91 16.13 -13.80
CA GLY A 60 -19.54 17.07 -12.86
C GLY A 60 -20.36 16.43 -11.74
N HIS A 61 -20.18 15.13 -11.46
CA HIS A 61 -20.87 14.42 -10.37
C HIS A 61 -20.22 14.70 -9.00
N VAL A 62 -20.32 15.94 -8.53
CA VAL A 62 -19.63 16.45 -7.33
C VAL A 62 -19.87 15.63 -6.06
N LYS A 63 -21.10 15.13 -5.84
CA LYS A 63 -21.43 14.29 -4.68
C LYS A 63 -20.76 12.91 -4.75
N ALA A 64 -20.78 12.26 -5.92
CA ALA A 64 -20.14 10.96 -6.10
C ALA A 64 -18.62 11.09 -5.96
N THR A 65 -18.04 12.17 -6.49
CA THR A 65 -16.62 12.50 -6.34
C THR A 65 -16.24 12.68 -4.86
N SER A 66 -16.97 13.48 -4.08
CA SER A 66 -16.63 13.71 -2.66
C SER A 66 -16.76 12.45 -1.81
N THR A 67 -17.81 11.65 -2.02
CA THR A 67 -17.97 10.35 -1.36
C THR A 67 -16.86 9.38 -1.71
N ALA A 68 -16.47 9.32 -3.00
CA ALA A 68 -15.39 8.45 -3.44
C ALA A 68 -14.02 8.87 -2.88
N ILE A 69 -13.73 10.17 -2.81
CA ILE A 69 -12.53 10.68 -2.15
C ILE A 69 -12.50 10.19 -0.71
N PHE A 70 -13.57 10.39 0.05
CA PHE A 70 -13.59 9.98 1.46
C PHE A 70 -13.43 8.46 1.63
N LEU A 71 -14.19 7.66 0.87
CA LEU A 71 -14.20 6.21 0.99
C LEU A 71 -12.90 5.57 0.50
N PHE A 72 -12.51 5.82 -0.75
CA PHE A 72 -11.36 5.15 -1.34
C PHE A 72 -10.03 5.66 -0.76
N LEU A 73 -9.91 6.97 -0.51
CA LEU A 73 -8.70 7.51 0.11
C LEU A 73 -8.60 7.03 1.56
N GLY A 74 -9.71 7.03 2.30
CA GLY A 74 -9.76 6.49 3.67
C GLY A 74 -9.31 5.02 3.75
N ILE A 75 -9.91 4.15 2.94
CA ILE A 75 -9.54 2.72 2.89
C ILE A 75 -8.09 2.54 2.44
N SER A 76 -7.66 3.29 1.41
CA SER A 76 -6.29 3.25 0.89
C SER A 76 -5.27 3.60 1.98
N VAL A 77 -5.52 4.65 2.78
CA VAL A 77 -4.65 5.05 3.89
C VAL A 77 -4.58 3.97 4.96
N VAL A 78 -5.73 3.42 5.37
CA VAL A 78 -5.77 2.34 6.38
C VAL A 78 -4.96 1.13 5.91
N LEU A 79 -5.19 0.67 4.68
CA LEU A 79 -4.45 -0.46 4.11
C LEU A 79 -2.94 -0.16 3.98
N ALA A 80 -2.56 1.05 3.61
CA ALA A 80 -1.15 1.46 3.54
C ALA A 80 -0.48 1.39 4.93
N VAL A 81 -1.16 1.85 5.99
CA VAL A 81 -0.65 1.78 7.36
C VAL A 81 -0.51 0.33 7.83
N VAL A 82 -1.51 -0.51 7.56
CA VAL A 82 -1.45 -1.94 7.90
C VAL A 82 -0.29 -2.62 7.19
N LEU A 83 -0.14 -2.40 5.88
CA LEU A 83 0.96 -2.95 5.10
C LEU A 83 2.33 -2.46 5.60
N ALA A 84 2.46 -1.16 5.89
CA ALA A 84 3.69 -0.58 6.44
C ALA A 84 4.07 -1.21 7.79
N ARG A 85 3.08 -1.46 8.66
CA ARG A 85 3.29 -2.15 9.93
C ARG A 85 3.74 -3.59 9.74
N LEU A 86 3.10 -4.35 8.84
CA LEU A 86 3.46 -5.75 8.59
C LEU A 86 4.85 -5.90 7.96
N LEU A 87 5.27 -4.93 7.14
CA LEU A 87 6.61 -4.86 6.56
C LEU A 87 7.67 -4.37 7.57
N GLY A 88 7.27 -4.01 8.79
CA GLY A 88 8.19 -3.63 9.87
C GLY A 88 8.73 -2.20 9.78
N PHE A 89 8.06 -1.31 9.05
CA PHE A 89 8.39 0.13 9.05
C PHE A 89 8.10 0.78 10.41
N PHE A 90 7.12 0.25 11.14
CA PHE A 90 6.79 0.66 12.50
C PHE A 90 6.98 -0.52 13.45
N GLY A 91 7.85 -0.39 14.47
CA GLY A 91 7.93 -1.35 15.58
C GLY A 91 9.18 -2.24 15.68
N LYS A 92 10.32 -1.90 15.06
CA LYS A 92 11.60 -2.52 15.45
C LYS A 92 12.00 -2.02 16.84
N GLN A 93 11.50 -2.68 17.88
CA GLN A 93 12.13 -2.66 19.20
C GLN A 93 13.55 -3.20 19.00
N GLN A 94 14.55 -2.34 19.19
CA GLN A 94 15.94 -2.76 19.30
C GLN A 94 15.97 -3.82 20.40
N LYS A 95 16.22 -5.08 20.04
CA LYS A 95 16.65 -6.07 21.04
C LYS A 95 17.98 -5.54 21.57
N LYS A 96 17.97 -4.86 22.72
CA LYS A 96 19.17 -4.68 23.53
C LYS A 96 19.74 -6.08 23.74
N ALA A 97 20.87 -6.34 23.11
CA ALA A 97 21.67 -7.52 23.40
C ALA A 97 22.07 -7.39 24.87
N ASN A 98 21.42 -8.16 25.74
CA ASN A 98 21.97 -8.40 27.06
C ASN A 98 23.19 -9.30 26.83
N THR A 99 24.33 -8.66 26.58
CA THR A 99 25.63 -9.30 26.69
C THR A 99 25.76 -9.76 28.13
N SER A 100 25.61 -11.07 28.32
CA SER A 100 25.93 -11.79 29.53
C SER A 100 27.33 -11.39 30.00
N LEU A 101 27.39 -10.61 31.07
CA LEU A 101 28.56 -10.54 31.93
C LEU A 101 28.49 -11.77 32.85
N GLU A 102 28.89 -12.91 32.30
CA GLU A 102 29.52 -13.96 33.10
C GLU A 102 31.02 -13.69 33.03
N ALA A 103 31.57 -13.16 34.13
CA ALA A 103 33.00 -13.10 34.42
C ALA A 103 33.17 -13.31 35.92
#